data_AF-A0A8T3KRV5-F1
#
_entry.id   AF-A0A8T3KRV5-F1
#
_cell.length_a   1.000
_cell.length_b   1.000
_cell.length_c   1.000
_cell.angle_alpha   90.00
_cell.angle_beta   90.00
_cell.angle_gamma   90.00
#
_symmetry.space_group_name_H-M   'P 1'
#
loop_
_entity.id
_entity.type
_entity.pdbx_description
1 polymer ?
#
loop_
_entity_poly.entity_id
_entity_poly.type
_entity_poly.pdbx_seq_one_letter_code
_entity_poly.pdbx_strand_id
1 'polypeptide(L)'
;MNNVPVIGSGEMSSFLWSIANFVINVGIVVAVIFIALNGYRFFTSSSNPQRRTESMVALGWSILGGIVVIGAKFFAGVILGLNPL
;
A
#
# COMPACT_ATOMS: atom_id res chain seq x y z
N MET A 1 11.07 35.92 -14.53
CA MET A 1 10.87 35.58 -13.10
C MET A 1 10.09 34.28 -13.07
N ASN A 2 10.73 33.16 -12.71
CA ASN A 2 10.05 31.87 -12.69
C ASN A 2 9.11 31.86 -11.48
N ASN A 3 7.80 31.86 -11.75
CA ASN A 3 6.74 31.78 -10.74
C ASN A 3 6.68 30.37 -10.15
N VAL A 4 7.73 29.96 -9.43
CA VAL A 4 7.67 28.74 -8.61
C VAL A 4 6.98 29.14 -7.33
N PRO A 5 5.74 28.69 -7.07
CA PRO A 5 5.05 28.98 -5.82
C PRO A 5 5.91 28.45 -4.66
N VAL A 6 6.20 29.33 -3.70
CA VAL A 6 6.87 28.93 -2.45
C VAL A 6 5.84 28.17 -1.63
N ILE A 7 6.00 26.85 -1.58
CA ILE A 7 5.09 25.95 -0.87
C ILE A 7 5.30 26.16 0.63
N GLY A 8 4.29 26.66 1.33
CA GLY A 8 4.32 26.79 2.79
C GLY A 8 4.33 25.41 3.47
N SER A 9 4.86 25.31 4.69
CA SER A 9 4.87 24.04 5.46
C SER A 9 3.47 23.41 5.63
N GLY A 10 2.42 24.23 5.69
CA GLY A 10 1.02 23.78 5.73
C GLY A 10 0.52 23.17 4.41
N GLU A 11 0.97 23.67 3.27
CA GLU A 11 0.58 23.16 1.95
C GLU A 11 1.29 21.84 1.65
N MET A 12 2.57 21.73 2.04
CA MET A 12 3.34 20.49 1.93
C MET A 12 2.74 19.36 2.77
N SER A 13 2.33 19.67 4.00
CA SER A 13 1.69 18.69 4.89
C SER A 13 0.33 18.22 4.37
N SER A 14 -0.49 19.14 3.84
CA SER A 14 -1.77 18.81 3.20
C SER A 14 -1.58 17.93 1.97
N PHE A 15 -0.57 18.21 1.14
CA PHE A 15 -0.23 17.42 -0.03
C PHE A 15 0.21 15.99 0.34
N LEU A 16 1.13 15.84 1.30
CA LEU A 16 1.60 14.54 1.78
C LEU A 16 0.46 13.73 2.41
N TRP A 17 -0.44 14.37 3.16
CA TRP A 17 -1.63 13.71 3.68
C TRP A 17 -2.59 13.25 2.59
N SER A 18 -2.79 14.05 1.55
CA SER A 18 -3.62 13.68 0.40
C SER A 18 -3.06 12.45 -0.32
N ILE A 19 -1.73 12.38 -0.50
CA ILE A 19 -1.07 11.20 -1.08
C ILE A 19 -1.28 9.98 -0.20
N ALA A 20 -1.07 10.08 1.11
CA ALA A 20 -1.24 8.95 2.03
C ALA A 20 -2.69 8.41 2.00
N ASN A 21 -3.68 9.31 1.97
CA ASN A 21 -5.10 8.92 1.85
C ASN A 21 -5.39 8.23 0.51
N PHE A 22 -4.84 8.74 -0.59
CA PHE A 22 -4.96 8.11 -1.90
C PHE A 22 -4.35 6.70 -1.92
N VAL A 23 -3.13 6.55 -1.39
CA VAL A 23 -2.42 5.26 -1.31
C VAL A 23 -3.22 4.26 -0.49
N ILE A 24 -3.85 4.66 0.61
CA ILE A 24 -4.71 3.76 1.40
C ILE A 24 -5.95 3.34 0.63
N ASN A 25 -6.67 4.30 0.07
CA ASN A 25 -7.94 4.02 -0.61
C ASN A 25 -7.74 3.08 -1.80
N VAL A 26 -6.70 3.30 -2.60
CA VAL A 26 -6.39 2.44 -3.75
C VAL A 26 -5.69 1.16 -3.31
N GLY A 27 -4.72 1.27 -2.40
CA GLY A 27 -3.88 0.17 -1.96
C GLY A 27 -4.65 -0.94 -1.24
N ILE A 28 -5.68 -0.60 -0.45
CA ILE A 28 -6.51 -1.60 0.22
C ILE A 28 -7.27 -2.43 -0.81
N VAL A 29 -7.89 -1.77 -1.79
CA VAL A 29 -8.65 -2.47 -2.85
C VAL A 29 -7.72 -3.40 -3.64
N VAL A 30 -6.54 -2.90 -4.02
CA VAL A 30 -5.53 -3.69 -4.73
C VAL A 30 -5.08 -4.88 -3.87
N ALA A 31 -4.73 -4.67 -2.60
CA ALA A 31 -4.28 -5.74 -1.70
C ALA A 31 -5.34 -6.84 -1.56
N VAL A 32 -6.62 -6.48 -1.38
CA VAL A 32 -7.72 -7.45 -1.29
C VAL A 32 -7.85 -8.27 -2.56
N ILE A 33 -7.78 -7.64 -3.74
CA ILE A 33 -7.86 -8.34 -5.03
C ILE A 33 -6.70 -9.33 -5.17
N PHE A 34 -5.47 -8.92 -4.88
CA PHE A 34 -4.30 -9.79 -5.00
C PHE A 34 -4.32 -10.93 -3.99
N ILE A 35 -4.79 -10.70 -2.77
CA ILE A 35 -4.99 -11.78 -1.78
C ILE A 35 -6.03 -12.77 -2.29
N ALA A 36 -7.17 -12.30 -2.81
CA ALA A 36 -8.24 -13.16 -3.33
C ALA A 36 -7.76 -14.00 -4.54
N LEU A 37 -7.09 -13.36 -5.51
CA LEU A 37 -6.58 -14.04 -6.71
C LEU A 37 -5.52 -15.10 -6.38
N ASN A 38 -4.54 -14.75 -5.55
CA ASN A 38 -3.49 -15.70 -5.17
C ASN A 38 -4.02 -16.78 -4.22
N GLY A 39 -5.02 -16.47 -3.41
CA GLY A 39 -5.72 -17.45 -2.56
C GLY A 39 -6.48 -18.49 -3.39
N TYR A 40 -7.21 -18.03 -4.40
CA TYR A 40 -7.86 -18.91 -5.38
C TYR A 40 -6.84 -19.76 -6.15
N ARG A 41 -5.74 -19.15 -6.61
CA ARG A 41 -4.66 -19.88 -7.30
C ARG A 41 -4.02 -20.94 -6.40
N PHE A 42 -3.83 -20.65 -5.12
CA PHE A 42 -3.31 -21.61 -4.15
C PHE A 42 -4.29 -22.78 -3.92
N PHE A 43 -5.59 -22.51 -3.80
CA PHE A 43 -6.61 -23.54 -3.63
C PHE A 43 -6.69 -24.49 -4.85
N THR A 44 -6.63 -23.94 -6.05
CA THR A 44 -6.76 -24.70 -7.31
C THR A 44 -5.49 -25.43 -7.73
N SER A 45 -4.32 -25.12 -7.16
CA SER A 45 -3.02 -25.68 -7.57
C SER A 45 -2.64 -27.00 -6.88
N SER A 46 -3.62 -27.75 -6.36
CA SER A 46 -3.39 -29.00 -5.60
C SER A 46 -2.59 -30.06 -6.36
N SER A 47 -2.72 -30.13 -7.69
CA SER A 47 -2.05 -31.12 -8.54
C SER A 47 -0.65 -30.71 -9.02
N ASN A 48 -0.25 -29.45 -8.82
CA ASN A 48 1.05 -28.95 -9.29
C ASN A 48 1.81 -28.26 -8.14
N PRO A 49 2.83 -28.94 -7.55
CA PRO A 49 3.57 -28.40 -6.41
C PRO A 49 4.30 -27.09 -6.75
N GLN A 50 4.75 -26.91 -8.00
CA GLN A 50 5.41 -25.68 -8.43
C GLN A 50 4.45 -24.48 -8.36
N ARG A 51 3.23 -24.64 -8.88
CA ARG A 51 2.21 -23.59 -8.86
C ARG A 51 1.72 -23.28 -7.45
N ARG A 52 1.73 -24.26 -6.56
CA ARG A 52 1.41 -24.07 -5.15
C ARG A 52 2.45 -23.18 -4.46
N THR A 53 3.74 -23.47 -4.65
CA THR A 53 4.84 -22.67 -4.08
C THR A 53 4.80 -21.23 -4.59
N GLU A 54 4.61 -21.03 -5.90
CA GLU A 54 4.46 -19.69 -6.48
C GLU A 54 3.31 -18.91 -5.84
N SER A 55 2.14 -19.56 -5.65
CA SER A 55 0.96 -18.93 -5.07
C SER A 55 1.16 -18.56 -3.60
N MET A 56 1.89 -19.39 -2.83
CA MET A 56 2.25 -19.08 -1.44
C MET A 56 3.16 -17.86 -1.34
N VAL A 57 4.17 -17.78 -2.21
CA VAL A 57 5.07 -16.62 -2.24
C VAL A 57 4.30 -15.36 -2.63
N ALA A 58 3.45 -15.45 -3.66
CA ALA A 58 2.63 -14.33 -4.10
C ALA A 58 1.61 -13.87 -3.04
N LEU A 59 1.01 -14.81 -2.30
CA LEU A 59 0.17 -14.51 -1.13
C LEU A 59 0.96 -13.75 -0.07
N GLY A 60 2.17 -14.20 0.25
CA GLY A 60 3.06 -13.52 1.19
C GLY A 60 3.33 -12.07 0.80
N TRP A 61 3.66 -11.82 -0.48
CA TRP A 61 3.85 -10.46 -1.01
C TRP A 61 2.59 -9.61 -0.95
N SER A 62 1.43 -10.21 -1.19
CA SER A 62 0.14 -9.50 -1.15
C SER A 62 -0.21 -9.04 0.27
N ILE A 63 0.07 -9.89 1.28
CA ILE A 63 -0.13 -9.57 2.70
C ILE A 63 0.87 -8.48 3.14
N LEU A 64 2.14 -8.62 2.78
CA LEU A 64 3.17 -7.61 3.08
C LEU A 64 2.82 -6.25 2.47
N GLY A 65 2.36 -6.24 1.21
CA GLY A 65 1.85 -5.02 0.57
C GLY A 65 0.68 -4.39 1.32
N GLY A 66 -0.29 -5.21 1.78
CA GLY A 66 -1.39 -4.75 2.61
C GLY A 66 -0.95 -4.08 3.91
N ILE A 67 0.04 -4.66 4.61
CA ILE A 67 0.63 -4.08 5.82
C ILE A 67 1.26 -2.70 5.52
N VAL A 68 2.01 -2.60 4.42
CA VAL A 68 2.64 -1.32 4.00
C VAL A 68 1.58 -0.26 3.69
N VAL A 69 0.49 -0.63 3.03
CA VAL A 69 -0.62 0.28 2.72
C VAL A 69 -1.24 0.81 4.01
N ILE A 70 -1.54 -0.06 4.98
CA ILE A 70 -2.10 0.36 6.27
C ILE A 70 -1.13 1.31 7.00
N GLY A 71 0.18 1.04 6.89
CA GLY A 71 1.24 1.88 7.44
C GLY A 71 1.46 3.22 6.73
N ALA A 72 0.83 3.50 5.58
CA ALA A 72 1.10 4.71 4.81
C ALA A 72 0.85 6.01 5.60
N LYS A 73 -0.21 6.04 6.43
CA LYS A 73 -0.50 7.19 7.30
C LYS A 73 0.52 7.37 8.41
N PHE A 74 1.04 6.26 8.94
CA PHE A 74 2.11 6.29 9.94
C PHE A 74 3.37 6.94 9.36
N PHE A 75 3.80 6.53 8.16
CA PHE A 75 4.97 7.14 7.51
C PHE A 75 4.76 8.63 7.20
N ALA A 76 3.57 9.01 6.72
CA ALA A 76 3.24 10.42 6.48
C ALA A 76 3.28 11.25 7.78
N GLY A 77 2.73 10.72 8.88
CA GLY A 77 2.79 11.37 10.19
C GLY A 77 4.23 11.55 10.69
N VAL A 78 5.06 10.51 10.61
CA VAL A 78 6.49 10.56 10.99
C VAL A 78 7.24 11.62 10.18
N ILE A 79 7.05 11.69 8.85
CA ILE A 79 7.70 12.68 7.98
C ILE A 79 7.27 14.11 8.35
N LEU A 80 6.00 14.27 8.74
CA LEU A 80 5.42 15.57 9.08
C LEU A 80 5.64 15.99 10.54
N GLY A 81 6.21 15.13 11.38
CA GLY A 81 6.31 15.35 12.82
C GLY A 81 4.95 15.36 13.53
N LEU A 82 3.90 14.84 12.88
CA LEU A 82 2.54 14.75 13.41
C LEU A 82 2.35 13.36 14.01
N ASN A 83 1.85 13.28 15.24
CA ASN A 83 1.60 11.99 15.89
C ASN A 83 0.51 11.24 15.12
N PRO A 84 0.82 10.12 14.43
CA PRO A 84 -0.17 9.38 13.66
C PRO A 84 -1.01 8.55 14.63
N LEU A 85 -2.18 9.06 15.00
CA LEU A 85 -3.26 8.29 15.64
C LEU A 85 -4.51 8.41 14.77
#